data_AF-A0A936GN77-F1
#
_entry.id   AF-A0A936GN77-F1
#
_cell.length_a   1.000
_cell.length_b   1.000
_cell.length_c   1.000
_cell.angle_alpha   90.00
_cell.angle_beta   90.00
_cell.angle_gamma   90.00
#
_symmetry.space_group_name_H-M   'P 1'
#
loop_
_entity.id
_entity.type
_entity.pdbx_description
1 polymer ?
#
loop_
_entity_poly.entity_id
_entity_poly.type
_entity_poly.pdbx_seq_one_letter_code
_entity_poly.pdbx_strand_id
1 'polypeptide(L)'
;MYFCAFLNIVTKILFKLLIYFINKYFFIVALILFSGFGLYAQDSVNQVKDTSLYKSVTDSISSKNAVDSLLPSPKSSAAKPIESPVEYIAEDSIVFNVNAKNIFVYGNGDIKYEDIVLLSEYIKLAMTVREVFATGLVTV
;
A
#
# COMPACT_ATOMS: atom_id res chain seq x y z
N MET A 1 -13.16 21.44 65.63
CA MET A 1 -12.56 21.96 64.37
C MET A 1 -11.47 21.04 63.81
N TYR A 2 -10.55 20.53 64.63
CA TYR A 2 -9.43 19.66 64.19
C TYR A 2 -9.83 18.33 63.54
N PHE A 3 -10.92 17.69 64.00
CA PHE A 3 -11.40 16.42 63.45
C PHE A 3 -11.82 16.51 61.97
N CYS A 4 -12.46 17.62 61.59
CA CYS A 4 -12.91 17.84 60.22
C CYS A 4 -11.74 18.11 59.26
N ALA A 5 -10.71 18.83 59.74
CA ALA A 5 -9.47 19.05 58.98
C ALA A 5 -8.68 17.75 58.78
N PHE A 6 -8.63 16.88 59.79
CA PHE A 6 -8.01 15.56 59.71
C PHE A 6 -8.72 14.66 58.70
N LEU A 7 -10.06 14.59 58.74
CA LEU A 7 -10.84 13.79 57.80
C LEU A 7 -10.62 14.24 56.34
N ASN A 8 -10.54 15.55 56.09
CA ASN A 8 -10.31 16.13 54.77
C ASN A 8 -8.88 15.85 54.23
N ILE A 9 -7.90 15.70 55.12
CA ILE A 9 -6.54 15.30 54.76
C ILE A 9 -6.47 13.81 54.40
N VAL A 10 -7.13 12.95 55.18
CA VAL A 10 -7.17 11.50 54.94
C VAL A 10 -7.88 11.20 53.61
N THR A 11 -9.00 11.85 53.31
CA THR A 11 -9.71 11.65 52.03
C THR A 11 -8.89 12.07 50.83
N LYS A 12 -8.12 13.16 50.92
CA LYS A 12 -7.21 13.60 49.84
C LYS A 12 -6.07 12.61 49.59
N ILE A 13 -5.53 12.01 50.65
CA ILE A 13 -4.48 10.98 50.53
C ILE A 13 -5.05 9.70 49.89
N LEU A 14 -6.22 9.25 50.35
CA LEU A 14 -6.92 8.09 49.79
C LEU A 14 -7.26 8.28 48.31
N PHE A 15 -7.70 9.48 47.92
CA PHE A 15 -8.02 9.79 46.52
C PHE A 15 -6.79 9.75 45.60
N LYS A 16 -5.64 10.29 46.05
CA LYS A 16 -4.39 10.21 45.29
C LYS A 16 -3.90 8.77 45.13
N LEU A 17 -4.04 7.97 46.18
CA LEU A 17 -3.69 6.54 46.17
C LEU A 17 -4.59 5.75 45.22
N LEU A 18 -5.90 6.03 45.22
CA LEU A 18 -6.86 5.44 44.29
C LEU A 18 -6.53 5.75 42.82
N ILE A 19 -6.25 7.01 42.48
CA ILE A 19 -5.85 7.42 41.12
C ILE A 19 -4.57 6.71 40.69
N TYR A 20 -3.58 6.62 41.59
CA TYR A 20 -2.32 5.92 41.30
C TYR A 20 -2.56 4.44 40.96
N PHE A 21 -3.43 3.76 41.73
CA PHE A 21 -3.79 2.37 41.45
C PHE A 21 -4.51 2.21 40.10
N ILE A 22 -5.49 3.08 39.80
CA ILE A 22 -6.23 3.03 38.53
C ILE A 22 -5.27 3.22 37.34
N ASN A 23 -4.41 4.25 37.38
CA ASN A 23 -3.48 4.53 36.28
C ASN A 23 -2.43 3.42 36.10
N LYS A 24 -1.94 2.82 37.20
CA LYS A 24 -0.97 1.73 37.15
C LYS A 24 -1.53 0.48 36.48
N TYR A 25 -2.75 0.07 36.83
CA TYR A 25 -3.37 -1.13 36.24
C TYR A 25 -3.91 -0.86 34.84
N PHE A 26 -4.41 0.34 34.55
CA PHE A 26 -4.84 0.73 33.20
C PHE A 26 -3.69 0.61 32.18
N PHE A 27 -2.50 1.08 32.54
CA PHE A 27 -1.33 0.99 31.67
C PHE A 27 -0.91 -0.46 31.38
N ILE A 28 -0.98 -1.34 32.39
CA ILE A 28 -0.66 -2.77 32.24
C ILE A 28 -1.67 -3.46 31.30
N VAL A 29 -2.97 -3.19 31.46
CA VAL A 29 -4.01 -3.78 30.61
C VAL A 29 -3.88 -3.31 29.15
N ALA A 30 -3.59 -2.03 28.93
CA ALA A 30 -3.36 -1.49 27.58
C ALA A 30 -2.17 -2.18 26.88
N LEU A 31 -1.09 -2.46 27.63
CA LEU A 31 0.10 -3.13 27.12
C LEU A 31 -0.17 -4.59 26.70
N ILE A 32 -1.01 -5.30 27.47
CA ILE A 32 -1.44 -6.67 27.13
C ILE A 32 -2.28 -6.67 25.84
N LEU A 33 -3.22 -5.74 25.72
CA LEU A 33 -4.08 -5.64 24.53
C LEU A 33 -3.29 -5.31 23.24
N PHE A 34 -2.20 -4.55 23.35
CA PHE A 34 -1.35 -4.21 22.21
C PHE A 34 -0.40 -5.35 21.78
N SER A 35 -0.12 -6.31 22.66
CA SER A 35 0.77 -7.44 22.35
C SER A 35 0.16 -8.49 21.41
N GLY A 36 -1.15 -8.40 21.11
CA GLY A 36 -1.89 -9.35 20.27
C GLY A 36 -1.77 -9.15 18.75
N PHE A 37 -1.09 -8.11 18.26
CA PHE A 37 -0.97 -7.84 16.82
C PHE A 37 0.29 -8.46 16.22
N GLY A 38 0.28 -9.79 16.08
CA GLY A 38 1.23 -10.57 15.30
C GLY A 38 0.80 -12.04 15.41
N LEU A 39 0.44 -12.73 14.33
CA LEU A 39 1.37 -13.30 13.37
C LEU A 39 0.71 -13.56 12.00
N TYR A 40 1.55 -13.38 10.99
CA TYR A 40 1.42 -13.51 9.55
C TYR A 40 0.63 -14.70 9.00
N ALA A 41 -0.21 -14.42 8.01
CA ALA A 41 -0.63 -15.41 7.02
C ALA A 41 0.58 -15.82 6.17
N GLN A 42 1.03 -17.06 6.31
CA GLN A 42 1.90 -17.71 5.33
C GLN A 42 1.05 -18.72 4.58
N ASP A 43 0.83 -18.47 3.29
CA ASP A 43 0.27 -19.49 2.40
C ASP A 43 1.38 -20.49 2.08
N SER A 44 1.12 -21.77 2.30
CA SER A 44 2.07 -22.84 2.01
C SER A 44 2.00 -23.15 0.52
N VAL A 45 2.89 -22.53 -0.28
CA VAL A 45 3.07 -22.91 -1.68
C VAL A 45 3.63 -24.34 -1.73
N ASN A 46 2.77 -25.31 -2.04
CA ASN A 46 3.19 -26.67 -2.39
C ASN A 46 3.97 -26.60 -3.71
N GLN A 47 5.30 -26.72 -3.66
CA GLN A 47 6.11 -26.88 -4.86
C GLN A 47 5.75 -28.22 -5.52
N VAL A 48 4.99 -28.16 -6.60
CA VAL A 48 4.84 -29.29 -7.52
C VAL A 48 6.20 -29.54 -8.14
N LYS A 49 6.74 -30.74 -7.91
CA LYS A 49 7.99 -31.21 -8.50
C LYS A 49 7.86 -31.18 -10.03
N ASP A 50 8.67 -30.36 -10.70
CA ASP A 50 8.65 -30.23 -12.15
C ASP A 50 8.79 -31.58 -12.85
N THR A 51 7.86 -31.86 -13.76
CA THR A 51 7.91 -33.02 -14.67
C THR A 51 9.00 -32.81 -15.71
N SER A 52 10.26 -32.85 -15.27
CA SER A 52 11.38 -33.14 -16.15
C SER A 52 11.33 -34.64 -16.46
N LEU A 53 10.70 -34.99 -17.59
CA LEU A 53 10.90 -36.19 -18.43
C LEU A 53 9.64 -36.46 -19.27
N TYR A 54 9.14 -35.47 -20.01
CA TYR A 54 8.35 -35.79 -21.20
C TYR A 54 9.25 -35.65 -22.43
N LYS A 55 9.61 -36.82 -22.98
CA LYS A 55 10.28 -36.96 -24.27
C LYS A 55 9.44 -36.20 -25.30
N SER A 56 9.98 -35.11 -25.82
CA SER A 56 9.34 -34.31 -26.87
C SER A 56 9.05 -35.22 -28.05
N VAL A 57 7.78 -35.56 -28.23
CA VAL A 57 7.27 -36.04 -29.51
C VAL A 57 7.30 -34.84 -30.42
N THR A 58 8.21 -34.85 -31.38
CA THR A 58 8.27 -33.86 -32.45
C THR A 58 6.95 -33.95 -33.21
N ASP A 59 6.11 -32.92 -33.09
CA ASP A 59 4.91 -32.78 -33.90
C ASP A 59 5.31 -32.25 -35.29
N SER A 60 4.75 -32.87 -36.32
CA SER A 60 5.13 -32.61 -37.71
C SER A 60 4.49 -31.34 -38.27
N ILE A 61 4.70 -30.19 -37.66
CA ILE A 61 4.43 -28.90 -38.29
C ILE A 61 5.76 -28.29 -38.73
N SER A 62 6.25 -28.78 -39.88
CA SER A 62 7.21 -28.05 -40.70
C SER A 62 6.49 -26.86 -41.36
N SER A 63 6.14 -25.84 -40.57
CA SER A 63 5.75 -24.54 -41.12
C SER A 63 6.99 -23.77 -41.49
N LYS A 64 7.37 -23.85 -42.76
CA LYS A 64 8.48 -23.07 -43.34
C LYS A 64 8.22 -21.55 -43.33
N ASN A 65 7.07 -21.10 -42.79
CA ASN A 65 6.65 -19.70 -42.70
C ASN A 65 6.00 -19.39 -41.34
N ALA A 66 6.55 -19.88 -40.22
CA ALA A 66 6.24 -19.29 -38.92
C ALA A 66 7.00 -17.95 -38.80
N VAL A 67 6.47 -16.90 -39.44
CA VAL A 67 6.80 -15.53 -39.02
C VAL A 67 6.19 -15.39 -37.64
N ASP A 68 7.02 -15.50 -36.62
CA ASP A 68 6.63 -15.21 -35.25
C ASP A 68 6.07 -13.78 -35.19
N SER A 69 4.83 -13.63 -34.72
CA SER A 69 4.21 -12.32 -34.52
C SER A 69 4.95 -11.49 -33.47
N LEU A 70 5.86 -12.11 -32.72
CA LEU A 70 6.81 -11.43 -31.86
C LEU A 70 8.03 -11.00 -32.67
N LEU A 71 7.83 -10.01 -33.54
CA LEU A 71 8.92 -9.14 -33.95
C LEU A 71 9.65 -8.69 -32.67
N PRO A 72 10.99 -8.81 -32.57
CA PRO A 72 11.72 -8.23 -31.45
C PRO A 72 11.31 -6.77 -31.39
N SER A 73 10.74 -6.34 -30.26
CA SER A 73 10.35 -4.95 -30.11
C SER A 73 11.58 -4.11 -30.48
N PRO A 74 11.45 -3.11 -31.37
CA PRO A 74 12.58 -2.28 -31.73
C PRO A 74 13.14 -1.74 -30.41
N LYS A 75 14.43 -2.02 -30.14
CA LYS A 75 15.17 -1.50 -28.98
C LYS A 75 14.73 -0.05 -28.78
N SER A 76 14.03 0.18 -27.67
CA SER A 76 13.42 1.44 -27.25
C SER A 76 14.00 2.62 -28.01
N SER A 77 13.31 3.02 -29.09
CA SER A 77 13.51 4.33 -29.69
C SER A 77 13.34 5.31 -28.53
N ALA A 78 14.35 6.15 -28.29
CA ALA A 78 14.39 7.16 -27.24
C ALA A 78 12.97 7.59 -26.86
N ALA A 79 12.55 7.22 -25.65
CA ALA A 79 11.15 7.29 -25.25
C ALA A 79 10.59 8.67 -25.61
N LYS A 80 9.56 8.73 -26.46
CA LYS A 80 8.94 9.99 -26.88
C LYS A 80 8.49 10.76 -25.64
N PRO A 81 8.74 12.08 -25.54
CA PRO A 81 8.27 12.87 -24.41
C PRO A 81 6.76 12.71 -24.20
N ILE A 82 6.28 12.97 -22.99
CA ILE A 82 4.85 13.19 -22.78
C ILE A 82 4.54 14.52 -23.48
N GLU A 83 3.98 14.47 -24.69
CA GLU A 83 3.76 15.65 -25.54
C GLU A 83 2.38 16.28 -25.33
N SER A 84 1.43 15.50 -24.79
CA SER A 84 0.07 15.93 -24.52
C SER A 84 -0.09 16.37 -23.05
N PRO A 85 -0.99 17.32 -22.75
CA PRO A 85 -1.32 17.67 -21.37
C PRO A 85 -1.95 16.47 -20.65
N VAL A 86 -1.65 16.34 -19.36
CA VAL A 86 -2.28 15.33 -18.49
C VAL A 86 -3.27 16.04 -17.59
N GLU A 87 -4.50 15.54 -17.54
CA GLU A 87 -5.54 16.04 -16.63
C GLU A 87 -5.57 15.20 -15.36
N TYR A 88 -5.68 15.87 -14.21
CA TYR A 88 -5.70 15.24 -12.89
C TYR A 88 -6.90 15.74 -12.10
N ILE A 89 -7.73 14.82 -11.65
CA ILE A 89 -8.85 15.08 -10.75
C ILE A 89 -8.69 14.16 -9.53
N ALA A 90 -8.98 14.69 -8.35
CA ALA A 90 -8.99 13.96 -7.10
C ALA A 90 -10.14 14.48 -6.24
N GLU A 91 -10.75 13.60 -5.46
CA GLU A 91 -11.78 13.98 -4.49
C GLU A 91 -11.17 14.55 -3.20
N ASP A 92 -10.07 13.97 -2.72
CA ASP A 92 -9.43 14.40 -1.48
C ASP A 92 -8.29 15.38 -1.77
N SER A 93 -7.21 14.93 -2.43
CA SER A 93 -6.05 15.80 -2.64
C SER A 93 -5.13 15.40 -3.79
N ILE A 94 -4.40 16.41 -4.29
CA ILE A 94 -3.30 16.24 -5.24
C ILE A 94 -2.05 16.89 -4.66
N VAL A 95 -0.96 16.13 -4.57
CA VAL A 95 0.32 16.57 -4.01
C VAL A 95 1.40 16.54 -5.08
N PHE A 96 2.01 17.70 -5.33
CA PHE A 96 3.12 17.85 -6.27
C PHE A 96 4.45 17.88 -5.53
N ASN A 97 5.28 16.86 -5.73
CA ASN A 97 6.67 16.88 -5.30
C ASN A 97 7.55 17.33 -6.47
N VAL A 98 7.79 18.65 -6.54
CA VAL A 98 8.57 19.27 -7.61
C VAL A 98 10.02 18.79 -7.65
N ASN A 99 10.62 18.57 -6.48
CA ASN A 99 12.01 18.12 -6.36
C ASN A 99 12.21 16.72 -6.94
N ALA A 100 11.30 15.79 -6.61
CA ALA A 100 11.35 14.42 -7.08
C ALA A 100 10.63 14.20 -8.43
N LYS A 101 9.95 15.24 -8.95
CA LYS A 101 9.06 15.18 -10.11
C LYS A 101 8.01 14.06 -9.99
N ASN A 102 7.41 13.95 -8.81
CA ASN A 102 6.33 13.00 -8.54
C ASN A 102 5.02 13.73 -8.29
N ILE A 103 3.92 13.15 -8.74
CA ILE A 103 2.56 13.62 -8.47
C ILE A 103 1.81 12.51 -7.75
N PHE A 104 1.13 12.86 -6.68
CA PHE A 104 0.30 11.94 -5.90
C PHE A 104 -1.14 12.42 -5.95
N VAL A 105 -2.07 11.52 -6.24
CA VAL A 105 -3.51 11.76 -6.36
C VAL A 105 -4.21 10.83 -5.36
N TYR A 106 -5.04 11.39 -4.49
CA TYR A 106 -5.70 10.70 -3.39
C TYR A 106 -7.22 10.88 -3.43
N GLY A 107 -7.94 9.79 -3.17
CA GLY A 107 -9.41 9.75 -3.09
C GLY A 107 -10.03 9.84 -4.47
N ASN A 108 -10.57 8.73 -4.98
CA ASN A 108 -11.25 8.66 -6.29
C ASN A 108 -10.55 9.48 -7.40
N GLY A 109 -9.25 9.22 -7.60
CA GLY A 109 -8.45 9.88 -8.61
C GLY A 109 -8.86 9.51 -10.04
N ASP A 110 -8.99 10.51 -10.91
CA ASP A 110 -9.24 10.40 -12.35
C ASP A 110 -8.11 11.10 -13.11
N ILE A 111 -7.29 10.32 -13.81
CA ILE A 111 -6.18 10.81 -14.64
C ILE A 111 -6.47 10.53 -16.10
N LYS A 112 -6.39 11.57 -16.94
CA LYS A 112 -6.58 11.47 -18.40
C LYS A 112 -5.34 11.87 -19.15
N TYR A 113 -4.93 11.02 -20.09
CA TYR A 113 -3.82 11.27 -21.00
C TYR A 113 -4.15 10.70 -22.37
N GLU A 114 -4.31 11.56 -23.38
CA GLU A 114 -4.76 11.17 -24.71
C GLU A 114 -6.04 10.32 -24.63
N ASP A 115 -5.98 9.07 -25.09
CA ASP A 115 -7.11 8.13 -25.08
C ASP A 115 -7.16 7.26 -23.81
N ILE A 116 -6.28 7.52 -22.84
CA ILE A 116 -6.15 6.75 -21.59
C ILE A 116 -6.90 7.46 -20.47
N VAL A 117 -7.78 6.70 -19.79
CA VAL A 117 -8.46 7.11 -18.55
C VAL A 117 -8.07 6.13 -17.44
N LEU A 118 -7.52 6.63 -16.34
CA LEU A 118 -7.11 5.85 -15.18
C LEU A 118 -7.85 6.30 -13.93
N LEU A 119 -8.67 5.40 -13.39
CA LEU A 119 -9.46 5.60 -12.17
C LEU A 119 -8.90 4.78 -11.02
N SER A 120 -8.60 5.39 -9.87
CA SER A 120 -8.11 4.66 -8.69
C SER A 120 -8.21 5.47 -7.40
N GLU A 121 -8.22 4.79 -6.24
CA GLU A 121 -8.22 5.49 -4.95
C GLU A 121 -6.90 6.22 -4.70
N TYR A 122 -5.78 5.62 -5.09
CA TYR A 122 -4.47 6.24 -4.99
C TYR A 122 -3.70 6.06 -6.29
N ILE A 123 -3.16 7.17 -6.80
CA ILE A 123 -2.31 7.18 -7.99
C ILE A 123 -1.02 7.95 -7.71
N LYS A 124 0.11 7.37 -8.08
CA LYS A 124 1.44 7.98 -8.07
C LYS A 124 1.98 8.03 -9.50
N LEU A 125 2.26 9.23 -9.98
CA LEU A 125 2.99 9.48 -11.22
C LEU A 125 4.44 9.81 -10.92
N ALA A 126 5.37 9.08 -11.52
CA ALA A 126 6.79 9.38 -11.52
C ALA A 126 7.22 9.92 -12.88
N MET A 127 7.27 11.25 -13.03
CA MET A 127 7.51 11.90 -14.33
C MET A 127 8.93 11.68 -14.86
N THR A 128 9.90 11.43 -13.97
CA THR A 128 11.30 11.19 -14.36
C THR A 128 11.46 9.89 -15.15
N VAL A 129 10.77 8.83 -14.72
CA VAL A 129 10.81 7.49 -15.34
C VAL A 129 9.57 7.19 -16.19
N ARG A 130 8.57 8.09 -16.15
CA ARG A 130 7.29 7.98 -16.89
C ARG A 130 6.49 6.74 -16.48
N GLU A 131 6.50 6.46 -15.19
CA GLU A 131 5.79 5.34 -14.61
C GLU A 131 4.57 5.84 -13.83
N VAL A 132 3.48 5.07 -13.93
CA VAL A 132 2.25 5.29 -13.19
C VAL A 132 1.99 4.09 -12.30
N PHE A 133 1.80 4.32 -11.02
CA PHE A 133 1.41 3.30 -10.05
C PHE A 133 0.03 3.66 -9.50
N ALA A 134 -0.91 2.72 -9.57
CA ALA A 134 -2.28 2.90 -9.09
C ALA A 134 -2.66 1.75 -8.16
N THR A 135 -3.37 2.04 -7.08
CA THR A 135 -3.88 1.03 -6.15
C THR A 135 -5.24 1.43 -5.61
N GLY A 136 -6.09 0.42 -5.38
CA GLY A 136 -7.40 0.59 -4.78
C GLY A 136 -7.37 0.39 -3.26
N LEU A 137 -8.50 0.64 -2.61
CA LEU A 137 -8.71 0.25 -1.21
C LEU A 137 -8.70 -1.28 -1.11
N VAL A 138 -7.75 -1.80 -0.36
CA VAL A 138 -7.83 -3.18 0.14
C VAL A 138 -8.74 -3.15 1.36
N THR A 139 -10.02 -3.40 1.14
CA THR A 139 -10.94 -3.67 2.24
C THR A 139 -10.68 -5.11 2.70
N VAL A 140 -10.11 -5.26 3.90
CA VAL A 140 -9.84 -6.55 4.56
C VAL A 140 -11.06 -6.98 5.37
#